data_AF-A0A817MB21-F1
#
_entry.id   AF-A0A817MB21-F1
#
_cell.length_a   1.000
_cell.length_b   1.000
_cell.length_c   1.000
_cell.angle_alpha   90.00
_cell.angle_beta   90.00
_cell.angle_gamma   90.00
#
_symmetry.space_group_name_H-M   'P 1'
#
loop_
_entity.id
_entity.type
_entity.pdbx_description
1 polymer ?
#
loop_
_entity_poly.entity_id
_entity_poly.type
_entity_poly.pdbx_seq_one_letter_code
_entity_poly.pdbx_strand_id
1 'polypeptide(L)'
;TNCNTENESECCKKGKSYKQYKCSPKSTSSAILTLNSFRKGGDGGGGGACYGRFYPDTQRVVALSTGWYNKGSRCGKQITIHGNGRTTTALVVDECDSVHGCDAVHAGQPPCRYNIVDGSPAVWKKLGVSKNDPRYGEMAISWSG
;
A
#
# COMPACT_ATOMS: atom_id res chain seq x y z
N THR A 1 14.06 -17.20 3.83
CA THR A 1 13.00 -16.29 4.25
C THR A 1 11.70 -16.78 3.66
N ASN A 2 10.67 -17.03 4.48
CA ASN A 2 9.33 -17.38 3.99
C ASN A 2 8.65 -16.08 3.55
N CYS A 3 8.88 -15.68 2.31
CA CYS A 3 8.23 -14.51 1.73
C CYS A 3 6.82 -14.87 1.26
N ASN A 4 5.84 -14.02 1.59
CA ASN A 4 4.47 -14.20 1.13
C ASN A 4 4.31 -13.59 -0.27
N THR A 5 3.85 -14.39 -1.24
CA THR A 5 3.63 -13.98 -2.64
C THR A 5 2.15 -13.76 -2.98
N GLU A 6 1.26 -13.70 -1.99
CA GLU A 6 -0.13 -13.27 -2.19
C GLU A 6 -0.16 -11.86 -2.84
N ASN A 7 -1.17 -11.62 -3.67
CA ASN A 7 -1.30 -10.42 -4.52
C ASN A 7 -0.07 -10.08 -5.36
N GLU A 8 0.70 -11.10 -5.77
CA GLU A 8 1.92 -10.94 -6.59
C GLU A 8 3.04 -10.14 -5.89
N SER A 9 3.01 -10.13 -4.55
CA SER A 9 4.03 -9.49 -3.72
C SER A 9 5.45 -9.95 -4.09
N GLU A 10 6.34 -8.98 -4.31
CA GLU A 10 7.73 -9.26 -4.65
C GLU A 10 8.54 -9.72 -3.43
N CYS A 11 9.44 -10.68 -3.63
CA CYS A 11 10.38 -11.13 -2.60
C CYS A 11 11.77 -10.55 -2.79
N CYS A 12 12.44 -10.23 -1.69
CA CYS A 12 13.82 -9.83 -1.72
C CYS A 12 14.74 -10.93 -2.27
N LYS A 13 15.62 -10.55 -3.19
CA LYS A 13 16.61 -11.44 -3.80
C LYS A 13 17.96 -11.24 -3.13
N LYS A 14 18.62 -12.35 -2.76
CA LYS A 14 19.96 -12.32 -2.15
C LYS A 14 20.94 -11.58 -3.07
N GLY A 15 21.68 -10.63 -2.52
CA GLY A 15 22.67 -9.83 -3.27
C GLY A 15 22.08 -8.70 -4.13
N LYS A 16 20.76 -8.51 -4.15
CA LYS A 16 20.12 -7.37 -4.82
C LYS A 16 20.01 -6.18 -3.87
N SER A 17 20.44 -5.01 -4.33
CA SER A 17 20.23 -3.74 -3.64
C SER A 17 18.88 -3.15 -4.01
N TYR A 18 18.16 -2.60 -3.03
CA TYR A 18 16.86 -1.95 -3.20
C TYR A 18 16.98 -0.48 -2.82
N LYS A 19 16.27 0.38 -3.56
CA LYS A 19 16.28 1.83 -3.29
C LYS A 19 15.46 2.14 -2.05
N GLN A 20 15.96 3.06 -1.24
CA GLN A 20 15.30 3.53 -0.04
C GLN A 20 14.93 5.00 -0.18
N TYR A 21 13.78 5.39 0.38
CA TYR A 21 13.23 6.73 0.27
C TYR A 21 12.66 7.17 1.62
N LYS A 22 13.11 8.34 2.09
CA LYS A 22 12.58 8.98 3.30
C LYS A 22 11.52 10.05 2.98
N CYS A 23 11.30 10.34 1.71
CA CYS A 23 10.39 11.38 1.24
C CYS A 23 9.54 10.87 0.09
N SER A 24 8.40 11.53 -0.09
CA SER A 24 7.44 11.31 -1.16
C SER A 24 7.23 12.62 -1.92
N PRO A 25 6.70 12.58 -3.16
CA PRO A 25 6.48 13.79 -3.95
C PRO A 25 5.50 14.72 -3.22
N LYS A 26 5.69 16.03 -3.33
CA LYS A 26 4.72 16.99 -2.75
C LYS A 26 3.35 16.90 -3.42
N SER A 27 3.35 16.59 -4.71
CA SER A 27 2.14 16.39 -5.50
C SER A 27 1.60 14.98 -5.29
N THR A 28 0.29 14.87 -5.10
CA THR A 28 -0.46 13.61 -5.03
C THR A 28 -1.22 13.33 -6.34
N SER A 29 -0.93 14.09 -7.40
CA SER A 29 -1.53 13.95 -8.72
C SER A 29 -0.97 12.78 -9.54
N SER A 30 0.16 12.21 -9.11
CA SER A 30 0.82 11.07 -9.75
C SER A 30 1.28 10.08 -8.68
N ALA A 31 0.35 9.21 -8.30
CA ALA A 31 0.57 8.13 -7.36
C ALA A 31 0.29 6.78 -8.05
N ILE A 32 0.82 5.72 -7.48
CA ILE A 32 0.57 4.36 -7.93
C ILE A 32 -0.25 3.66 -6.83
N LEU A 33 -1.38 3.10 -7.23
CA LEU A 33 -2.17 2.21 -6.38
C LEU A 33 -1.63 0.79 -6.52
N THR A 34 -1.25 0.18 -5.41
CA THR A 34 -0.93 -1.25 -5.33
C THR A 34 -2.01 -2.01 -4.56
N LEU A 35 -2.00 -3.34 -4.64
CA LEU A 35 -2.94 -4.22 -3.95
C LEU A 35 -2.28 -4.84 -2.73
N ASN A 36 -2.93 -4.72 -1.57
CA ASN A 36 -2.48 -5.35 -0.34
C ASN A 36 -3.64 -5.83 0.53
N SER A 37 -3.46 -6.96 1.21
CA SER A 37 -4.37 -7.46 2.23
C SER A 37 -3.87 -7.08 3.63
N PHE A 38 -4.68 -6.29 4.33
CA PHE A 38 -4.44 -5.85 5.71
C PHE A 38 -5.01 -6.83 6.76
N ARG A 39 -5.49 -8.00 6.33
CA ARG A 39 -6.05 -9.01 7.24
C ARG A 39 -4.92 -9.75 7.96
N LYS A 40 -5.23 -10.33 9.10
CA LYS A 40 -4.28 -11.22 9.79
C LYS A 40 -3.93 -12.39 8.88
N GLY A 41 -2.63 -12.57 8.62
CA GLY A 41 -2.12 -13.63 7.74
C GLY A 41 -2.22 -13.33 6.24
N GLY A 42 -2.54 -12.08 5.86
CA GLY A 42 -2.38 -11.60 4.48
C GLY A 42 -0.91 -11.29 4.12
N ASP A 43 -0.72 -10.69 2.96
CA ASP A 43 0.57 -10.21 2.45
C ASP A 43 1.08 -8.93 3.11
N GLY A 44 0.21 -8.14 3.76
CA GLY A 44 0.62 -6.92 4.46
C GLY A 44 1.49 -7.14 5.71
N GLY A 45 1.74 -8.39 6.10
CA GLY A 45 2.62 -8.72 7.22
C GLY A 45 1.99 -8.42 8.59
N GLY A 46 2.55 -7.43 9.29
CA GLY A 46 2.16 -7.04 10.64
C GLY A 46 0.82 -6.31 10.74
N GLY A 47 0.39 -5.97 11.96
CA GLY A 47 -0.74 -5.06 12.15
C GLY A 47 -0.35 -3.63 11.76
N GLY A 48 -1.29 -2.85 11.20
CA GLY A 48 -0.97 -1.58 10.56
C GLY A 48 -0.38 -0.53 11.52
N ALA A 49 0.61 0.23 11.04
CA ALA A 49 1.46 1.14 11.80
C ALA A 49 0.72 2.22 12.60
N CYS A 50 -0.52 2.58 12.21
CA CYS A 50 -1.29 3.56 12.95
C CYS A 50 -1.74 3.07 14.34
N TYR A 51 -2.21 1.82 14.43
CA TYR A 51 -2.90 1.30 15.62
C TYR A 51 -2.57 -0.16 15.97
N GLY A 52 -1.67 -0.82 15.23
CA GLY A 52 -1.33 -2.24 15.39
C GLY A 52 -2.51 -3.17 15.10
N ARG A 53 -3.47 -2.75 14.26
CA ARG A 53 -4.71 -3.49 13.97
C ARG A 53 -4.68 -4.11 12.57
N PHE A 54 -5.41 -5.20 12.42
CA PHE A 54 -5.72 -5.81 11.13
C PHE A 54 -7.09 -5.34 10.64
N TYR A 55 -7.29 -5.33 9.32
CA TYR A 55 -8.52 -4.89 8.68
C TYR A 55 -8.97 -5.92 7.63
N PRO A 56 -10.26 -6.26 7.57
CA PRO A 56 -10.74 -7.21 6.57
C PRO A 56 -10.66 -6.61 5.16
N ASP A 57 -10.47 -7.46 4.15
CA ASP A 57 -10.37 -7.05 2.73
C ASP A 57 -11.63 -6.33 2.19
N THR A 58 -12.74 -6.44 2.92
CA THR A 58 -14.01 -5.76 2.63
C THR A 58 -14.02 -4.30 3.08
N GLN A 59 -13.08 -3.88 3.95
CA GLN A 59 -12.96 -2.52 4.43
C GLN A 59 -12.02 -1.71 3.53
N ARG A 60 -12.42 -0.48 3.21
CA ARG A 60 -11.61 0.44 2.38
C ARG A 60 -10.54 1.12 3.23
N VAL A 61 -9.39 0.46 3.30
CA VAL A 61 -8.20 0.96 3.99
C VAL A 61 -7.00 1.03 3.05
N VAL A 62 -6.04 1.88 3.39
CA VAL A 62 -4.78 2.06 2.65
C VAL A 62 -3.58 2.24 3.57
N ALA A 63 -2.40 1.88 3.06
CA ALA A 63 -1.11 2.36 3.53
C ALA A 63 -0.60 3.49 2.61
N LEU A 64 0.23 4.38 3.14
CA LEU A 64 0.89 5.43 2.34
C LEU A 64 2.40 5.28 2.42
N SER A 65 3.12 5.54 1.33
CA SER A 65 4.60 5.65 1.35
C SER A 65 5.07 6.55 2.49
N THR A 66 6.22 6.22 3.11
CA THR A 66 6.78 6.90 4.29
C THR A 66 6.66 8.43 4.29
N GLY A 67 7.00 9.09 3.17
CA GLY A 67 6.90 10.55 3.08
C GLY A 67 5.47 11.09 3.14
N TRP A 68 4.51 10.38 2.56
CA TRP A 68 3.08 10.71 2.64
C TRP A 68 2.44 10.23 3.95
N TYR A 69 2.88 9.10 4.52
CA TYR A 69 2.47 8.69 5.85
C TYR A 69 2.82 9.76 6.90
N ASN A 70 3.99 10.40 6.73
CA ASN A 70 4.46 11.54 7.51
C ASN A 70 4.32 11.30 9.02
N LYS A 71 5.00 10.24 9.49
CA LYS A 71 5.06 9.84 10.90
C LYS A 71 3.67 9.70 11.55
N GLY A 72 2.72 9.14 10.80
CA GLY A 72 1.36 8.90 11.26
C GLY A 72 0.46 10.14 11.33
N SER A 73 0.89 11.30 10.85
CA SER A 73 0.05 12.51 10.83
C SER A 73 -1.26 12.38 10.03
N ARG A 74 -1.34 11.37 9.16
CA ARG A 74 -2.54 10.99 8.38
C ARG A 74 -3.29 9.80 8.95
N CYS A 75 -2.83 9.17 10.03
CA CYS A 75 -3.51 8.04 10.64
C CYS A 75 -4.97 8.37 11.00
N GLY A 76 -5.87 7.47 10.62
CA GLY A 76 -7.30 7.63 10.87
C GLY A 76 -7.99 8.70 10.02
N LYS A 77 -7.26 9.36 9.11
CA LYS A 77 -7.86 10.30 8.14
C LYS A 77 -8.29 9.56 6.89
N GLN A 78 -9.37 10.06 6.28
CA GLN A 78 -9.80 9.58 4.98
C GLN A 78 -9.07 10.35 3.87
N ILE A 79 -8.64 9.63 2.86
CA ILE A 79 -8.21 10.20 1.58
C ILE A 79 -9.24 9.88 0.51
N THR A 80 -9.31 10.74 -0.51
CA THR A 80 -10.08 10.50 -1.73
C THR A 80 -9.13 10.02 -2.82
N ILE A 81 -9.44 8.91 -3.47
CA ILE A 81 -8.63 8.28 -4.52
C ILE A 81 -9.41 8.35 -5.83
N HIS A 82 -8.75 8.83 -6.88
CA HIS A 82 -9.26 8.91 -8.24
C HIS A 82 -8.48 7.95 -9.14
N GLY A 83 -9.17 7.03 -9.80
CA GLY A 83 -8.56 6.02 -10.66
C GLY A 83 -9.62 5.32 -11.52
N ASN A 84 -9.23 4.87 -12.73
CA ASN A 84 -10.15 4.20 -13.66
C ASN A 84 -11.45 4.99 -13.95
N GLY A 85 -11.37 6.34 -13.99
CA GLY A 85 -12.54 7.21 -14.17
C GLY A 85 -13.53 7.19 -12.99
N ARG A 86 -13.17 6.58 -11.85
CA ARG A 86 -13.99 6.46 -10.65
C ARG A 86 -13.30 7.08 -9.44
N THR A 87 -14.07 7.27 -8.38
CA THR A 87 -13.60 7.83 -7.13
C THR A 87 -14.07 6.99 -5.94
N THR A 88 -13.20 6.83 -4.95
CA THR A 88 -13.52 6.20 -3.67
C THR A 88 -12.79 6.89 -2.54
N THR A 89 -13.32 6.83 -1.32
CA THR A 89 -12.54 7.17 -0.12
C THR A 89 -11.89 5.92 0.48
N ALA A 90 -10.84 6.11 1.27
CA ALA A 90 -10.23 5.06 2.08
C ALA A 90 -9.62 5.64 3.35
N LEU A 91 -9.60 4.86 4.44
CA LEU A 91 -8.97 5.23 5.69
C LEU A 91 -7.46 4.91 5.63
N VAL A 92 -6.61 5.87 6.02
CA VAL A 92 -5.18 5.62 6.20
C VAL A 92 -4.98 4.88 7.52
N VAL A 93 -4.46 3.65 7.44
CA VAL A 93 -4.30 2.77 8.60
C VAL A 93 -2.87 2.27 8.79
N ASP A 94 -1.99 2.52 7.83
CA ASP A 94 -0.67 1.93 7.79
C ASP A 94 0.35 2.78 7.02
N GLU A 95 1.62 2.41 7.15
CA GLU A 95 2.75 2.92 6.40
C GLU A 95 3.22 1.86 5.39
N CYS A 96 3.37 2.26 4.13
CA CYS A 96 4.13 1.48 3.16
C CYS A 96 5.61 1.90 3.31
N ASP A 97 6.36 1.18 4.16
CA ASP A 97 7.71 1.58 4.56
C ASP A 97 8.65 1.56 3.34
N SER A 98 9.09 2.75 2.92
CA SER A 98 9.99 2.92 1.79
C SER A 98 11.47 2.98 2.19
N VAL A 99 11.79 2.73 3.46
CA VAL A 99 13.15 2.74 4.02
C VAL A 99 13.59 1.32 4.38
N HIS A 100 12.73 0.56 5.06
CA HIS A 100 13.02 -0.78 5.54
C HIS A 100 12.30 -1.85 4.71
N GLY A 101 12.80 -3.08 4.79
CA GLY A 101 12.35 -4.20 3.99
C GLY A 101 13.38 -5.33 4.01
N CYS A 102 13.07 -6.44 3.34
CA CYS A 102 13.89 -7.64 3.27
C CYS A 102 14.14 -8.31 4.63
N ASP A 103 13.27 -8.08 5.61
CA ASP A 103 13.34 -8.65 6.95
C ASP A 103 12.03 -9.37 7.31
N ALA A 104 11.98 -9.96 8.51
CA ALA A 104 10.81 -10.73 8.95
C ALA A 104 9.57 -9.87 9.20
N VAL A 105 9.73 -8.60 9.58
CA VAL A 105 8.62 -7.68 9.86
C VAL A 105 7.89 -7.34 8.56
N HIS A 106 8.65 -7.17 7.48
CA HIS A 106 8.14 -6.88 6.13
C HIS A 106 7.88 -8.16 5.30
N ALA A 107 7.74 -9.33 5.95
CA ALA A 107 7.54 -10.62 5.28
C ALA A 107 8.55 -10.92 4.15
N GLY A 108 9.78 -10.41 4.26
CA GLY A 108 10.82 -10.56 3.24
C GLY A 108 10.58 -9.76 1.95
N GLN A 109 9.59 -8.88 1.91
CA GLN A 109 9.31 -7.97 0.79
C GLN A 109 10.28 -6.80 0.76
N PRO A 110 10.60 -6.23 -0.42
CA PRO A 110 11.48 -5.09 -0.53
C PRO A 110 10.88 -3.82 0.06
N PRO A 111 11.72 -2.79 0.34
CA PRO A 111 11.21 -1.47 0.68
C PRO A 111 10.23 -0.95 -0.38
N CYS A 112 9.17 -0.31 0.10
CA CYS A 112 8.12 0.27 -0.73
C CYS A 112 8.67 1.38 -1.65
N ARG A 113 7.95 1.65 -2.76
CA ARG A 113 8.24 2.83 -3.59
C ARG A 113 7.76 4.10 -2.88
N TYR A 114 8.31 5.24 -3.29
CA TYR A 114 8.10 6.55 -2.64
C TYR A 114 6.75 7.22 -2.97
N ASN A 115 5.98 6.70 -3.93
CA ASN A 115 4.77 7.30 -4.47
C ASN A 115 3.57 6.33 -4.49
N ILE A 116 3.47 5.48 -3.47
CA ILE A 116 2.49 4.40 -3.35
C ILE A 116 1.35 4.80 -2.41
N VAL A 117 0.13 4.50 -2.87
CA VAL A 117 -1.04 4.26 -2.02
C VAL A 117 -1.29 2.76 -2.10
N ASP A 118 -1.13 2.05 -0.99
CA ASP A 118 -1.26 0.59 -1.00
C ASP A 118 -2.64 0.19 -0.51
N GLY A 119 -3.47 -0.34 -1.41
CA GLY A 119 -4.92 -0.39 -1.22
C GLY A 119 -5.48 -1.79 -1.02
N SER A 120 -6.41 -1.89 -0.07
CA SER A 120 -7.23 -3.09 0.16
C SER A 120 -8.04 -3.51 -1.08
N PRO A 121 -8.43 -4.79 -1.21
CA PRO A 121 -9.29 -5.27 -2.31
C PRO A 121 -10.61 -4.47 -2.43
N ALA A 122 -11.16 -3.96 -1.33
CA ALA A 122 -12.33 -3.09 -1.34
C ALA A 122 -12.12 -1.76 -2.08
N VAL A 123 -10.91 -1.18 -2.02
CA VAL A 123 -10.55 0.05 -2.76
C VAL A 123 -10.59 -0.24 -4.27
N TRP A 124 -9.92 -1.29 -4.70
CA TRP A 124 -9.89 -1.76 -6.09
C TRP A 124 -11.29 -2.04 -6.64
N LYS A 125 -12.11 -2.75 -5.85
CA LYS A 125 -13.51 -3.04 -6.19
C LYS A 125 -14.33 -1.76 -6.40
N LYS A 126 -14.14 -0.72 -5.58
CA LYS A 126 -14.85 0.55 -5.74
C LYS A 126 -14.38 1.35 -6.95
N LEU A 127 -13.09 1.27 -7.27
CA LEU A 127 -12.55 1.82 -8.52
C LEU A 127 -12.95 1.00 -9.76
N GLY A 128 -13.72 -0.08 -9.59
CA GLY A 128 -14.26 -0.86 -10.70
C GLY A 128 -13.20 -1.64 -11.48
N VAL A 129 -12.06 -1.94 -10.85
CA VAL A 129 -10.99 -2.74 -11.44
C VAL A 129 -11.14 -4.16 -10.92
N SER A 130 -11.50 -5.09 -11.80
CA SER A 130 -11.68 -6.51 -11.46
C SER A 130 -10.36 -7.26 -11.45
N LYS A 131 -10.30 -8.45 -10.84
CA LYS A 131 -9.11 -9.31 -10.85
C LYS A 131 -8.60 -9.70 -12.25
N ASN A 132 -9.48 -9.68 -13.25
CA ASN A 132 -9.15 -10.01 -14.63
C ASN A 132 -8.73 -8.78 -15.46
N ASP A 133 -8.78 -7.58 -14.87
CA ASP A 133 -8.32 -6.36 -15.52
C ASP A 133 -6.78 -6.33 -15.49
N PRO A 134 -6.09 -6.03 -16.59
CA PRO A 134 -4.62 -5.99 -16.62
C PRO A 134 -3.99 -4.92 -15.71
N ARG A 135 -4.80 -3.97 -15.20
CA ARG A 135 -4.36 -2.97 -14.22
C ARG A 135 -4.51 -3.45 -12.78
N TYR A 136 -5.15 -4.59 -12.55
CA TYR A 136 -5.30 -5.12 -11.20
C TYR A 136 -3.92 -5.47 -10.64
N GLY A 137 -3.64 -5.04 -9.41
CA GLY A 137 -2.31 -5.16 -8.79
C GLY A 137 -1.51 -3.87 -8.85
N GLU A 138 -1.54 -3.14 -9.98
CA GLU A 138 -0.85 -1.85 -10.11
C GLU A 138 -1.56 -0.89 -11.09
N MET A 139 -1.96 0.30 -10.62
CA MET A 139 -2.63 1.30 -11.45
C MET A 139 -2.23 2.74 -11.08
N ALA A 140 -2.03 3.60 -12.08
CA ALA A 140 -1.86 5.03 -11.86
C ALA A 140 -3.14 5.68 -11.30
N ILE A 141 -2.98 6.51 -10.29
CA ILE A 141 -4.05 7.24 -9.60
C ILE A 141 -3.62 8.66 -9.24
N SER A 142 -4.58 9.47 -8.83
CA SER A 142 -4.34 10.65 -8.00
C SER A 142 -5.13 10.53 -6.68
N TRP A 143 -4.71 11.25 -5.65
CA TRP A 143 -5.43 11.28 -4.39
C TRP A 143 -5.35 12.64 -3.68
N SER A 144 -6.24 12.88 -2.73
CA SER A 144 -6.28 14.10 -1.90
C SER A 144 -6.71 13.80 -0.47
N GLY A 145 -6.22 14.57 0.50
CA GLY A 145 -6.55 14.44 1.93
C GLY A 145 -5.50 14.97 2.90
#